data_AF-B4QIL1-F1
#
_entry.id   AF-B4QIL1-F1
#
_cell.length_a   1.000
_cell.length_b   1.000
_cell.length_c   1.000
_cell.angle_alpha   90.00
_cell.angle_beta   90.00
_cell.angle_gamma   90.00
#
_symmetry.space_group_name_H-M   'P 1'
#
loop_
_entity.id
_entity.type
_entity.pdbx_description
1 polymer ?
#
loop_
_entity_poly.entity_id
_entity_poly.type
_entity_poly.pdbx_seq_one_letter_code
_entity_poly.pdbx_strand_id
1 'polypeptide(L)'
;MTSGGKGRESDGAPAHSMGLKVNDPIMNRTAISRERKAEKILHVFTTENGTTMFLIKFKDSPLVEQVPAIEANVRFSQMVIDFYEDHLSFPPPESRKSNPRKRKASENDL
;
A
#
# COMPACT_ATOMS: atom_id res chain seq x y z
N MET A 1 63.25 17.71 27.66
CA MET A 1 63.78 16.94 26.51
C MET A 1 62.95 15.67 26.37
N THR A 2 61.98 15.62 25.44
CA THR A 2 61.48 14.35 24.88
C THR A 2 61.08 14.60 23.42
N SER A 3 61.94 14.12 22.53
CA SER A 3 61.73 13.94 21.10
C SER A 3 60.64 12.90 20.81
N GLY A 4 59.90 13.05 19.72
CA GLY A 4 59.01 12.00 19.26
C GLY A 4 58.22 12.35 18.00
N GLY A 5 58.88 12.82 16.95
CA GLY A 5 58.27 12.87 15.62
C GLY A 5 58.33 11.50 14.95
N LYS A 6 57.21 11.06 14.37
CA LYS A 6 57.19 10.08 13.29
C LYS A 6 56.00 10.37 12.39
N GLY A 7 56.29 10.91 11.22
CA GLY A 7 55.32 11.12 10.16
C GLY A 7 55.18 9.89 9.25
N ARG A 8 54.51 10.18 8.13
CA ARG A 8 54.33 9.38 6.90
C ARG A 8 53.10 8.48 6.90
N GLU A 9 52.28 8.40 5.86
CA GLU A 9 52.30 9.00 4.53
C GLU A 9 50.88 8.90 3.94
N SER A 10 50.68 9.67 2.88
CA SER A 10 49.55 9.72 1.95
C SER A 10 48.96 8.36 1.59
N ASP A 11 47.63 8.31 1.39
CA ASP A 11 47.05 7.95 0.10
C ASP A 11 45.52 7.96 0.15
N GLY A 12 44.90 8.42 -0.94
CA GLY A 12 43.48 8.19 -1.21
C GLY A 12 42.60 9.43 -1.16
N ALA A 13 42.52 10.12 -2.29
CA ALA A 13 41.43 11.06 -2.60
C ALA A 13 40.04 10.46 -2.27
N PRO A 14 39.05 11.25 -1.83
CA PRO A 14 37.70 10.73 -1.69
C PRO A 14 37.17 10.46 -3.10
N ALA A 15 36.95 9.18 -3.39
CA ALA A 15 36.23 8.76 -4.58
C ALA A 15 34.85 9.44 -4.56
N HIS A 16 34.60 10.23 -5.59
CA HIS A 16 33.28 10.71 -5.97
C HIS A 16 32.34 9.52 -6.19
N SER A 17 31.05 9.76 -5.95
CA SER A 17 29.86 8.97 -6.37
C SER A 17 29.51 7.76 -5.47
N MET A 18 28.28 7.54 -5.02
CA MET A 18 27.00 8.16 -5.36
C MET A 18 26.32 8.64 -4.09
N GLY A 19 26.08 9.95 -4.01
CA GLY A 19 25.11 10.47 -3.07
C GLY A 19 23.74 9.93 -3.46
N LEU A 20 23.14 9.10 -2.62
CA LEU A 20 21.69 9.07 -2.52
C LEU A 20 21.30 10.36 -1.80
N LYS A 21 21.31 11.47 -2.54
CA LYS A 21 20.54 12.65 -2.18
C LYS A 21 19.08 12.22 -2.22
N VAL A 22 18.58 11.70 -1.11
CA VAL A 22 17.15 11.50 -0.87
C VAL A 22 16.53 12.88 -0.63
N ASN A 23 16.63 13.72 -1.64
CA ASN A 23 16.12 15.09 -1.70
C ASN A 23 15.72 15.42 -3.14
N ASP A 24 15.16 14.45 -3.86
CA ASP A 24 14.38 14.74 -5.05
C ASP A 24 12.98 15.17 -4.59
N PRO A 25 12.61 16.46 -4.67
CA PRO A 25 11.31 16.96 -4.21
C PRO A 25 10.13 16.49 -5.08
N ILE A 26 10.39 15.65 -6.09
CA ILE A 26 9.40 15.17 -7.04
C ILE A 26 8.73 13.87 -6.59
N MET A 27 9.40 13.02 -5.80
CA MET A 27 8.89 11.68 -5.43
C MET A 27 8.15 11.61 -4.09
N ASN A 28 8.03 12.72 -3.36
CA ASN A 28 7.30 12.80 -2.09
C ASN A 28 6.15 13.83 -2.12
N ARG A 29 5.64 14.20 -3.30
CA ARG A 29 4.57 15.22 -3.42
C ARG A 29 3.42 14.89 -4.38
N THR A 30 3.40 13.69 -4.94
CA THR A 30 2.34 13.18 -5.81
C THR A 30 1.81 11.91 -5.14
N ALA A 31 0.67 11.88 -4.45
CA ALA A 31 -0.63 12.14 -5.03
C ALA A 31 -1.70 12.61 -4.02
N ILE A 32 -1.40 12.70 -2.72
CA ILE A 32 -2.45 12.85 -1.68
C ILE A 32 -2.21 14.02 -0.70
N SER A 33 -1.14 14.81 -0.91
CA SER A 33 -0.78 15.96 -0.05
C SER A 33 -1.36 17.31 -0.49
N ARG A 34 -2.28 17.32 -1.45
CA ARG A 34 -3.15 18.47 -1.71
C ARG A 34 -4.56 17.93 -1.61
N GLU A 35 -5.42 18.61 -0.87
CA GLU A 35 -6.83 18.29 -0.60
C GLU A 35 -7.65 18.16 -1.90
N ARG A 36 -7.33 17.16 -2.73
CA ARG A 36 -8.14 16.80 -3.88
C ARG A 36 -9.40 16.18 -3.31
N LYS A 37 -10.52 16.84 -3.57
CA LYS A 37 -11.84 16.34 -3.17
C LYS A 37 -12.10 15.08 -3.98
N ALA A 38 -12.20 13.94 -3.30
CA ALA A 38 -12.72 12.72 -3.92
C ALA A 38 -14.13 13.02 -4.46
N GLU A 39 -14.44 12.51 -5.65
CA GLU A 39 -15.74 12.67 -6.30
C GLU A 39 -16.60 11.44 -6.07
N LYS A 40 -16.09 10.25 -6.41
CA LYS A 40 -16.83 8.99 -6.31
C LYS A 40 -15.88 7.78 -6.29
N ILE A 41 -16.26 6.75 -5.54
CA ILE A 41 -15.68 5.39 -5.66
C ILE A 41 -16.35 4.70 -6.83
N LEU A 42 -15.56 4.26 -7.81
CA LEU A 42 -16.05 3.57 -9.00
C LEU A 42 -16.10 2.06 -8.80
N HIS A 43 -15.11 1.52 -8.10
CA HIS A 43 -14.99 0.08 -7.90
C HIS A 43 -14.15 -0.25 -6.67
N VAL A 44 -14.32 -1.49 -6.20
CA VAL A 44 -13.48 -2.11 -5.17
C VAL A 44 -13.01 -3.46 -5.68
N PHE A 45 -11.73 -3.76 -5.51
CA PHE A 45 -11.17 -5.06 -5.88
C PHE A 45 -10.15 -5.51 -4.84
N THR A 46 -9.98 -6.82 -4.72
CA THR A 46 -8.98 -7.43 -3.84
C THR A 46 -7.84 -7.96 -4.69
N THR A 47 -6.62 -7.54 -4.39
CA THR A 47 -5.42 -8.04 -5.06
C THR A 47 -5.14 -9.50 -4.67
N GLU A 48 -4.27 -10.17 -5.41
CA GLU A 48 -3.85 -11.55 -5.13
C GLU A 48 -3.27 -11.72 -3.72
N ASN A 49 -2.69 -10.66 -3.16
CA ASN A 49 -2.14 -10.63 -1.81
C ASN A 49 -3.20 -10.43 -0.71
N GLY A 50 -4.48 -10.35 -1.08
CA GLY A 50 -5.59 -10.08 -0.16
C GLY A 50 -5.81 -8.60 0.16
N THR A 51 -5.07 -7.68 -0.47
CA THR A 51 -5.21 -6.24 -0.21
C THR A 51 -6.41 -5.69 -0.96
N THR A 52 -7.33 -5.07 -0.25
CA THR A 52 -8.48 -4.40 -0.87
C THR A 52 -8.11 -2.98 -1.29
N MET A 53 -8.43 -2.63 -2.53
CA MET A 53 -8.15 -1.34 -3.17
C MET A 53 -9.44 -0.74 -3.71
N PHE A 54 -9.57 0.58 -3.61
CA PHE A 54 -10.63 1.37 -4.22
C PHE A 54 -10.11 2.08 -5.46
N LEU A 55 -10.94 2.12 -6.50
CA LEU A 55 -10.78 3.00 -7.65
C LEU A 55 -11.55 4.29 -7.40
N ILE A 56 -10.84 5.38 -7.11
CA ILE A 56 -11.43 6.67 -6.77
C ILE A 56 -11.24 7.65 -7.92
N LYS A 57 -12.34 8.25 -8.37
CA LYS A 57 -12.31 9.44 -9.22
C LYS A 57 -12.19 10.66 -8.32
N PHE A 58 -11.22 11.51 -8.59
CA PHE A 58 -11.04 12.79 -7.91
C PHE A 58 -11.59 13.93 -8.75
N LYS A 59 -12.11 14.97 -8.10
CA LYS A 59 -12.55 16.19 -8.79
C LYS A 59 -11.39 16.81 -9.54
N ASP A 60 -11.68 17.33 -10.72
CA ASP A 60 -10.72 17.98 -11.62
C ASP A 60 -9.56 17.06 -12.06
N SER A 61 -9.70 15.74 -11.87
CA SER A 61 -8.79 14.73 -12.38
C SER A 61 -9.50 13.86 -13.41
N PRO A 62 -8.99 13.78 -14.65
CA PRO A 62 -9.51 12.84 -15.65
C PRO A 62 -9.06 11.40 -15.36
N LEU A 63 -8.14 11.20 -14.41
CA LEU A 63 -7.58 9.90 -14.06
C LEU A 63 -8.24 9.35 -12.79
N VAL A 64 -8.40 8.03 -12.78
CA VAL A 64 -8.86 7.25 -11.63
C VAL A 64 -7.62 6.74 -10.89
N GLU A 65 -7.59 6.97 -9.58
CA GLU A 65 -6.46 6.60 -8.74
C GLU A 65 -6.81 5.37 -7.88
N GLN A 66 -5.82 4.50 -7.64
CA GLN A 66 -5.96 3.36 -6.74
C GLN A 66 -5.62 3.79 -5.31
N VAL A 67 -6.54 3.58 -4.38
CA VAL A 67 -6.38 3.93 -2.97
C VAL A 67 -6.59 2.67 -2.11
N PRO A 68 -5.65 2.31 -1.22
CA PRO A 68 -5.84 1.19 -0.31
C PRO A 68 -7.05 1.40 0.60
N ALA A 69 -7.79 0.32 0.88
CA ALA A 69 -8.96 0.39 1.75
C ALA A 69 -8.63 0.96 3.14
N ILE A 70 -7.46 0.61 3.69
CA ILE A 70 -6.97 1.13 4.97
C ILE A 70 -6.92 2.66 4.97
N GLU A 71 -6.48 3.26 3.86
CA GLU A 71 -6.38 4.71 3.73
C GLU A 71 -7.75 5.34 3.44
N ALA A 72 -8.52 4.75 2.52
CA ALA A 72 -9.83 5.27 2.12
C ALA A 72 -10.81 5.31 3.30
N ASN A 73 -10.80 4.29 4.16
CA ASN A 73 -11.66 4.20 5.34
C ASN A 73 -11.41 5.35 6.33
N VAL A 74 -10.22 5.94 6.34
CA VAL A 74 -9.87 7.06 7.21
C VAL A 74 -10.17 8.39 6.53
N ARG A 75 -9.74 8.55 5.26
CA ARG A 75 -9.80 9.85 4.56
C ARG A 75 -11.15 10.15 3.92
N PHE A 76 -11.88 9.12 3.49
CA PHE A 76 -13.12 9.24 2.72
C PHE A 76 -14.21 8.33 3.31
N SER A 77 -14.23 8.19 4.64
CA SER A 77 -15.09 7.24 5.38
C SER A 77 -16.54 7.27 4.93
N GLN A 78 -17.16 8.45 4.87
CA GLN A 78 -18.57 8.57 4.48
C GLN A 78 -18.81 8.07 3.06
N MET A 79 -17.93 8.41 2.11
CA MET A 79 -18.03 7.95 0.73
C MET A 79 -17.87 6.43 0.63
N VAL A 80 -17.01 5.83 1.45
CA VAL A 80 -16.85 4.37 1.51
C VAL A 80 -18.13 3.70 2.02
N ILE A 81 -18.75 4.26 3.06
CA ILE A 81 -20.02 3.75 3.61
C ILE A 81 -21.11 3.82 2.54
N ASP A 82 -21.34 5.01 1.97
CA ASP A 82 -22.37 5.23 0.95
C ASP A 82 -22.18 4.28 -0.25
N PHE A 83 -20.92 4.08 -0.68
CA PHE A 83 -20.61 3.15 -1.75
C PHE A 83 -21.04 1.71 -1.42
N TYR A 84 -20.77 1.24 -0.20
CA TYR A 84 -21.20 -0.09 0.19
C TYR A 84 -22.71 -0.18 0.36
N GLU A 85 -23.38 0.85 0.89
CA GLU A 85 -24.84 0.86 0.99
C GLU A 85 -25.52 0.70 -0.38
N ASP A 86 -24.99 1.36 -1.41
CA ASP A 86 -25.52 1.31 -2.76
C ASP A 86 -25.24 -0.03 -3.49
N HIS A 87 -24.15 -0.73 -3.13
CA HIS A 87 -23.65 -1.89 -3.91
C HIS A 87 -23.63 -3.22 -3.13
N LEU A 88 -24.03 -3.24 -1.86
CA LEU A 88 -24.04 -4.45 -1.04
C LEU A 88 -25.10 -5.43 -1.54
N SER A 89 -24.65 -6.61 -1.96
CA SER A 89 -25.52 -7.73 -2.34
C SER A 89 -25.32 -8.91 -1.40
N PHE A 90 -26.42 -9.44 -0.86
CA PHE A 90 -26.40 -10.64 -0.04
C PHE A 90 -26.65 -11.86 -0.93
N PRO A 91 -25.74 -12.86 -0.92
CA PRO A 91 -25.99 -14.08 -1.66
C PRO A 91 -27.20 -14.81 -1.05
N PRO A 92 -28.02 -15.51 -1.88
CA PRO A 92 -29.17 -16.25 -1.39
C PRO A 92 -28.77 -17.28 -0.31
N PRO A 93 -29.63 -17.54 0.68
CA PRO A 93 -29.31 -18.39 1.84
C PRO A 93 -28.84 -19.81 1.47
N GLU A 94 -29.24 -20.32 0.30
CA GLU A 94 -28.91 -21.65 -0.24
C GLU A 94 -27.48 -21.79 -0.79
N SER A 95 -26.74 -20.69 -0.98
CA SER A 95 -25.42 -20.70 -1.63
C SER A 95 -24.25 -21.05 -0.68
N ARG A 96 -24.51 -21.21 0.62
CA ARG A 96 -23.51 -21.67 1.61
C ARG A 96 -23.35 -23.20 1.64
N LYS A 97 -23.42 -23.89 0.49
CA LYS A 97 -23.24 -25.34 0.45
C LYS A 97 -21.75 -25.70 0.56
N SER A 98 -21.37 -26.05 1.79
CA SER A 98 -20.23 -26.86 2.24
C SER A 98 -19.00 -26.97 1.34
N ASN A 99 -17.86 -26.46 1.81
CA ASN A 99 -16.56 -26.99 1.40
C ASN A 99 -16.25 -28.18 2.33
N PRO A 100 -16.37 -29.45 1.91
CA PRO A 100 -15.98 -30.57 2.74
C PRO A 100 -14.45 -30.58 2.80
N ARG A 101 -13.88 -29.86 3.77
CA ARG A 101 -12.47 -30.04 4.12
C ARG A 101 -12.29 -31.50 4.50
N LYS A 102 -11.68 -32.21 3.57
CA LYS A 102 -11.10 -33.55 3.61
C LYS A 102 -10.43 -33.81 4.97
N ARG A 103 -11.21 -34.21 5.98
CA ARG A 103 -10.71 -34.90 7.16
C ARG A 103 -10.59 -36.37 6.76
N LYS A 104 -9.52 -36.73 6.05
CA LYS A 104 -9.02 -38.09 6.21
C LYS A 104 -8.25 -38.07 7.52
N ALA A 105 -8.91 -38.59 8.55
CA ALA A 105 -8.32 -38.88 9.83
C ALA A 105 -7.06 -39.72 9.63
N SER A 106 -6.02 -39.36 10.37
CA SER A 106 -4.91 -40.26 10.68
C SER A 106 -5.49 -41.52 11.32
N GLU A 107 -5.45 -42.63 10.61
CA GLU A 107 -5.68 -43.96 11.15
C GLU A 107 -4.31 -44.47 11.62
N ASN A 108 -4.02 -44.23 12.90
CA ASN A 108 -3.09 -45.04 13.68
C ASN A 108 -3.94 -45.63 14.79
N ASP A 109 -4.25 -46.93 14.72
CA ASP A 109 -4.45 -47.81 15.88
C ASP A 109 -4.48 -49.28 15.40
N LEU A 110 -3.59 -50.08 16.02
CA LEU A 110 -3.32 -51.53 15.93
C LEU A 110 -2.27 -52.01 14.91
#